data_AF-Q0U839-F1
#
_entry.id   AF-Q0U839-F1
#
_cell.length_a   1.000
_cell.length_b   1.000
_cell.length_c   1.000
_cell.angle_alpha   90.00
_cell.angle_beta   90.00
_cell.angle_gamma   90.00
#
_symmetry.space_group_name_H-M   'P 1'
#
loop_
_entity.id
_entity.type
_entity.pdbx_description
1 polymer ?
#
loop_
_entity_poly.entity_id
_entity_poly.type
_entity_poly.pdbx_seq_one_letter_code
_entity_poly.pdbx_strand_id
1 'polypeptide(L)'
;MASRVLRPAFRAATAARGFQTSAVLRADAVIAPVRKPVGAFRGGLFGFLTGATASGAGMYYYVIDEYRVSNQLLTEDIYALQSAVQRIEGYVRTLEEKVDTRRK
;
A
#
# COMPACT_ATOMS: atom_id res chain seq x y z
N MET A 1 14.92 45.43 -29.39
CA MET A 1 15.16 46.52 -28.42
C MET A 1 14.77 46.01 -27.03
N ALA A 2 15.68 45.32 -26.34
CA ALA A 2 16.47 45.84 -25.20
C ALA A 2 15.73 45.56 -23.86
N SER A 3 15.93 44.41 -23.23
CA SER A 3 16.99 44.10 -22.25
C SER A 3 17.00 45.02 -21.02
N ARG A 4 16.85 44.41 -19.83
CA ARG A 4 17.72 44.65 -18.67
C ARG A 4 17.38 43.70 -17.51
N VAL A 5 18.30 42.77 -17.29
CA VAL A 5 18.48 41.97 -16.08
C VAL A 5 19.15 42.86 -15.03
N LEU A 6 18.82 42.73 -13.75
CA LEU A 6 19.84 42.93 -12.70
C LEU A 6 19.57 42.08 -11.45
N ARG A 7 20.63 41.32 -11.12
CA ARG A 7 20.82 40.40 -9.98
C ARG A 7 21.02 41.17 -8.66
N PRO A 8 20.86 40.51 -7.51
CA PRO A 8 21.79 40.64 -6.42
C PRO A 8 22.69 39.40 -6.34
N ALA A 9 23.99 39.67 -6.35
CA ALA A 9 25.04 38.70 -6.18
C ALA A 9 25.27 38.44 -4.68
N PHE A 10 25.00 37.22 -4.22
CA PHE A 10 25.69 36.72 -3.03
C PHE A 10 27.03 36.14 -3.49
N ARG A 11 28.09 36.95 -3.32
CA ARG A 11 29.47 36.51 -3.41
C ARG A 11 29.73 35.49 -2.29
N ALA A 12 29.50 34.21 -2.57
CA ALA A 12 30.20 33.17 -1.84
C ALA A 12 31.66 33.27 -2.25
N ALA A 13 32.54 33.60 -1.30
CA ALA A 13 33.97 33.61 -1.50
C ALA A 13 34.40 32.26 -2.07
N THR A 14 34.82 32.25 -3.34
CA THR A 14 35.59 31.13 -3.89
C THR A 14 36.86 31.06 -3.06
N ALA A 15 36.92 30.13 -2.11
CA ALA A 15 38.19 29.73 -1.53
C ALA A 15 39.10 29.35 -2.70
N ALA A 16 40.08 30.21 -2.99
CA ALA A 16 41.14 29.89 -3.93
C ALA A 16 41.93 28.73 -3.33
N ARG A 17 41.52 27.50 -3.65
CA ARG A 17 42.25 26.29 -3.27
C ARG A 17 43.52 26.30 -4.11
N GLY A 18 44.62 26.72 -3.49
CA GLY A 18 45.93 26.78 -4.12
C GLY A 18 46.36 25.41 -4.62
N PHE A 19 47.01 25.38 -5.79
CA PHE A 19 47.70 24.20 -6.27
C PHE A 19 48.91 23.95 -5.37
N GLN A 20 48.84 22.93 -4.52
CA GLN A 20 50.01 22.38 -3.85
C GLN A 20 50.57 21.25 -4.72
N THR A 21 51.78 21.44 -5.24
CA THR A 21 52.58 20.37 -5.84
C THR A 21 53.35 19.66 -4.73
N SER A 22 52.66 18.92 -3.86
CA SER A 22 53.36 17.94 -3.03
C SER A 22 53.82 16.80 -3.93
N ALA A 23 55.08 16.38 -3.82
CA ALA A 23 55.61 15.24 -4.56
C ALA A 23 54.68 14.02 -4.36
N VAL A 24 54.27 13.40 -5.46
CA VAL A 24 53.50 12.15 -5.42
C VAL A 24 54.42 11.07 -4.86
N LEU A 25 54.29 10.79 -3.56
CA LEU A 25 54.80 9.54 -3.00
C LEU A 25 53.94 8.44 -3.60
N ARG A 26 54.45 7.80 -4.67
CA ARG A 26 53.94 6.50 -5.11
C ARG A 26 54.30 5.51 -4.02
N ALA A 27 53.43 5.38 -3.02
CA ALA A 27 53.38 4.18 -2.23
C ALA A 27 53.03 3.05 -3.21
N ASP A 28 53.89 2.04 -3.31
CA ASP A 28 53.53 0.80 -3.98
C ASP A 28 52.18 0.36 -3.43
N ALA A 29 51.17 0.35 -4.31
CA ALA A 29 49.83 -0.03 -3.93
C ALA A 29 49.90 -1.49 -3.49
N VAL A 30 49.94 -1.73 -2.18
CA VAL A 30 49.67 -3.05 -1.62
C VAL A 30 48.25 -3.38 -2.10
N ILE A 31 48.16 -4.33 -3.03
CA ILE A 31 46.91 -4.79 -3.62
C ILE A 31 46.03 -5.25 -2.46
N ALA A 32 45.09 -4.40 -2.05
CA ALA A 32 44.10 -4.77 -1.05
C ALA A 32 43.31 -5.95 -1.62
N PRO A 33 43.13 -7.05 -0.88
CA PRO A 33 42.45 -8.23 -1.39
C PRO A 33 41.03 -7.83 -1.83
N VAL A 34 40.73 -8.06 -3.11
CA VAL A 34 39.42 -7.77 -3.72
C VAL A 34 38.37 -8.66 -3.04
N ARG A 35 37.70 -8.12 -2.02
CA ARG A 35 36.60 -8.81 -1.34
C ARG A 35 35.38 -8.81 -2.26
N LYS A 36 34.99 -10.00 -2.72
CA LYS A 36 33.77 -10.18 -3.52
C LYS A 36 32.57 -9.68 -2.71
N PRO A 37 31.68 -8.84 -3.27
CA PRO A 37 30.56 -8.22 -2.55
C PRO A 37 29.41 -9.21 -2.32
N VAL A 38 29.69 -10.34 -1.67
CA VAL A 38 28.70 -11.38 -1.38
C VAL A 38 27.72 -10.96 -0.27
N GLY A 39 28.02 -9.89 0.49
CA GLY A 39 27.17 -9.40 1.59
C GLY A 39 25.91 -8.66 1.13
N ALA A 40 26.03 -7.79 0.12
CA ALA A 40 24.91 -6.97 -0.35
C ALA A 40 23.81 -7.80 -1.02
N PHE A 41 24.18 -8.79 -1.83
CA PHE A 41 23.23 -9.69 -2.48
C PHE A 41 22.54 -10.63 -1.48
N ARG A 42 23.24 -11.11 -0.44
CA ARG A 42 22.66 -11.95 0.62
C ARG A 42 21.67 -11.18 1.48
N GLY A 43 21.99 -9.94 1.84
CA GLY A 43 21.09 -9.07 2.60
C GLY A 43 19.89 -8.61 1.79
N GLY A 44 20.08 -8.26 0.51
CA GLY A 44 19.01 -7.85 -0.38
C GLY A 44 18.01 -8.97 -0.67
N LEU A 45 18.48 -10.17 -1.01
CA LEU A 45 17.60 -11.31 -1.26
C LEU A 45 16.88 -11.76 0.02
N PHE A 46 17.59 -11.84 1.14
CA PHE A 46 16.97 -12.22 2.42
C PHE A 46 15.96 -11.18 2.87
N GLY A 47 16.30 -9.89 2.83
CA GLY A 47 15.37 -8.81 3.16
C GLY A 47 14.16 -8.75 2.23
N PHE A 48 14.35 -9.00 0.94
CA PHE A 48 13.24 -9.10 -0.02
C PHE A 48 12.32 -10.27 0.32
N LEU A 49 12.86 -11.46 0.57
CA LEU A 49 12.04 -12.63 0.91
C LEU A 49 11.33 -12.46 2.25
N THR A 50 12.00 -11.94 3.27
CA THR A 50 11.38 -11.64 4.57
C THR A 50 10.30 -10.58 4.43
N GLY A 51 10.54 -9.52 3.66
CA GLY A 51 9.55 -8.48 3.39
C GLY A 51 8.35 -8.99 2.58
N ALA A 52 8.58 -9.79 1.54
CA ALA A 52 7.53 -10.39 0.74
C ALA A 52 6.65 -11.34 1.57
N THR A 53 7.25 -12.17 2.41
CA THR A 53 6.52 -13.06 3.33
C THR A 53 5.73 -12.27 4.37
N ALA A 54 6.32 -11.22 4.97
CA ALA A 54 5.62 -10.37 5.94
C ALA A 54 4.43 -9.63 5.31
N SER A 55 4.62 -9.05 4.12
CA SER A 55 3.54 -8.40 3.37
C SER A 55 2.46 -9.39 2.95
N GLY A 56 2.83 -10.59 2.49
CA GLY A 56 1.90 -11.66 2.13
C GLY A 56 1.10 -12.17 3.34
N ALA A 57 1.76 -12.34 4.49
CA ALA A 57 1.08 -12.70 5.73
C ALA A 57 0.11 -11.59 6.19
N GLY A 58 0.52 -10.32 6.13
CA GLY A 58 -0.35 -9.18 6.43
C GLY A 58 -1.59 -9.13 5.53
N MET A 59 -1.41 -9.35 4.22
CA MET A 59 -2.52 -9.46 3.27
C MET A 59 -3.42 -10.65 3.59
N TYR A 60 -2.85 -11.82 3.91
CA TYR A 60 -3.61 -13.03 4.25
C TYR A 60 -4.53 -12.81 5.45
N TYR A 61 -4.04 -12.15 6.50
CA TYR A 61 -4.87 -11.83 7.68
C TYR A 61 -5.96 -10.80 7.35
N TYR A 62 -5.63 -9.75 6.58
CA TYR A 62 -6.60 -8.73 6.19
C TYR A 62 -7.74 -9.30 5.32
N VAL A 63 -7.40 -10.13 4.33
CA VAL A 63 -8.39 -10.72 3.42
C VAL A 63 -9.31 -11.71 4.15
N ILE A 64 -8.81 -12.44 5.15
CA ILE A 64 -9.64 -13.36 5.96
C ILE A 64 -10.72 -12.61 6.75
N ASP A 65 -10.40 -11.43 7.30
CA ASP A 65 -11.39 -10.63 8.02
C ASP A 65 -12.50 -10.14 7.09
N GLU A 66 -12.15 -9.68 5.89
CA GLU A 66 -13.13 -9.26 4.86
C GLU A 66 -14.04 -10.42 4.43
N TYR A 67 -13.49 -11.65 4.32
CA TYR A 67 -14.27 -12.85 4.03
C TYR A 67 -15.22 -13.24 5.18
N ARG A 68 -14.83 -13.01 6.44
CA ARG A 68 -15.67 -13.30 7.61
C ARG A 68 -16.82 -12.30 7.76
N VAL A 69 -16.56 -11.02 7.48
CA VAL A 69 -17.58 -9.96 7.52
C VAL A 69 -18.67 -10.21 6.46
N SER A 70 -18.30 -10.66 5.26
CA SER A 70 -19.29 -10.97 4.20
C SER A 70 -20.14 -12.20 4.50
N ASN A 71 -19.62 -13.22 5.20
CA ASN A 71 -20.40 -14.42 5.54
C ASN A 71 -21.41 -14.20 6.68
N GLN A 72 -21.14 -13.26 7.58
CA GLN A 72 -22.13 -12.86 8.60
C GLN A 72 -23.34 -12.15 7.97
N LEU A 73 -23.12 -11.34 6.94
CA LEU A 73 -24.17 -10.65 6.17
C LEU A 73 -25.11 -11.63 5.43
N LEU A 74 -24.60 -12.78 4.95
CA LEU A 74 -25.43 -13.82 4.32
C LEU A 74 -26.39 -14.51 5.30
N THR A 75 -26.06 -14.58 6.59
CA THR A 75 -26.93 -15.21 7.59
C THR A 75 -28.04 -14.26 8.05
N GLU A 76 -27.72 -12.96 8.14
CA GLU A 76 -28.69 -11.92 8.48
C GLU A 76 -29.75 -11.73 7.38
N ASP A 77 -29.35 -11.79 6.11
CA ASP A 77 -30.27 -11.64 4.97
C ASP A 77 -31.30 -12.80 4.86
N ILE A 78 -30.92 -14.03 5.22
CA ILE A 78 -31.85 -15.17 5.26
C ILE A 78 -32.99 -14.94 6.25
N TYR A 79 -32.67 -14.42 7.45
CA TYR A 79 -33.68 -14.11 8.45
C TYR A 79 -34.53 -12.89 8.05
N ALA A 80 -33.92 -11.88 7.42
CA ALA A 80 -34.65 -10.74 6.87
C ALA A 80 -35.67 -11.18 5.81
N LEU A 81 -35.26 -12.05 4.88
CA LEU A 81 -36.12 -12.58 3.82
C LEU A 81 -37.28 -13.41 4.36
N GLN A 82 -37.05 -14.27 5.35
CA GLN A 82 -38.13 -15.03 6.00
C GLN A 82 -39.18 -14.11 6.63
N SER A 83 -38.75 -13.04 7.31
CA SER A 83 -39.68 -12.08 7.92
C SER A 83 -40.50 -11.33 6.87
N ALA A 84 -39.90 -11.02 5.71
CA ALA A 84 -40.56 -10.34 4.61
C ALA A 84 -41.62 -11.23 3.95
N VAL A 85 -41.31 -12.51 3.71
CA VAL A 85 -42.26 -13.48 3.16
C VAL A 85 -43.47 -13.66 4.06
N GLN A 86 -43.26 -13.86 5.37
CA GLN A 86 -44.37 -14.00 6.33
C GLN A 86 -45.28 -12.76 6.38
N ARG A 87 -44.71 -11.56 6.27
CA ARG A 87 -45.48 -10.32 6.21
C ARG A 87 -46.30 -10.22 4.92
N ILE A 88 -45.72 -10.58 3.77
CA ILE A 88 -46.41 -10.55 2.48
C ILE A 88 -47.55 -11.57 2.46
N GLU A 89 -47.33 -12.80 2.92
CA GLU A 89 -48.39 -13.81 3.04
C GLU A 89 -49.54 -13.30 3.92
N GLY A 90 -49.22 -12.68 5.06
CA GLY A 90 -50.22 -12.02 5.91
C GLY A 90 -51.00 -10.94 5.16
N TYR A 91 -50.33 -10.05 4.43
CA TYR A 91 -50.99 -9.01 3.65
C TYR A 91 -51.89 -9.58 2.56
N VAL A 92 -51.43 -10.58 1.80
CA VAL A 92 -52.23 -11.26 0.76
C VAL A 92 -53.47 -11.88 1.37
N ARG A 93 -53.34 -12.59 2.50
CA ARG A 93 -54.48 -13.23 3.17
C ARG A 93 -55.52 -12.20 3.65
N THR A 94 -55.07 -11.09 4.22
CA THR A 94 -55.98 -10.00 4.61
C THR A 94 -56.62 -9.30 3.40
N LEU A 95 -55.93 -9.25 2.26
CA LEU A 95 -56.46 -8.71 1.01
C LEU A 95 -57.53 -9.64 0.43
N GLU A 96 -57.28 -10.95 0.40
CA GLU A 96 -58.25 -11.96 -0.03
C GLU A 96 -59.52 -11.87 0.82
N GLU A 97 -59.38 -11.82 2.14
CA GLU A 97 -60.51 -11.74 3.07
C GLU A 97 -61.33 -10.46 2.90
N LYS A 98 -60.65 -9.31 2.67
CA LYS A 98 -61.31 -8.02 2.35
C LYS A 98 -61.99 -8.00 0.98
N VAL A 99 -61.47 -8.73 -0.01
CA VAL A 99 -62.10 -8.85 -1.33
C VAL A 99 -63.32 -9.75 -1.25
N ASP A 100 -63.22 -10.89 -0.58
CA ASP A 100 -64.34 -11.84 -0.42
C ASP A 100 -65.50 -11.25 0.37
N THR A 101 -65.21 -10.46 1.42
CA THR A 101 -66.22 -9.72 2.18
C THR A 101 -66.91 -8.62 1.38
N ARG A 102 -66.23 -8.00 0.40
CA ARG A 102 -66.83 -7.01 -0.51
C ARG A 102 -67.58 -7.63 -1.70
N ARG A 103 -67.34 -8.92 -1.98
CA ARG A 103 -67.98 -9.65 -3.07
C ARG A 103 -69.31 -10.30 -2.65
N LYS A 104 -69.50 -10.56 -1.36
CA LYS A 104 -70.79 -10.93 -0.76
C LYS A 104 -71.64 -9.69 -0.50
#